data_AF-A0A3M7RD32-F1
#
_entry.id   AF-A0A3M7RD32-F1
#
_cell.length_a   1.000
_cell.length_b   1.000
_cell.length_c   1.000
_cell.angle_alpha   90.00
_cell.angle_beta   90.00
_cell.angle_gamma   90.00
#
_symmetry.space_group_name_H-M   'P 1'
#
loop_
_entity.id
_entity.type
_entity.pdbx_description
1 polymer ?
#
loop_
_entity_poly.entity_id
_entity_poly.type
_entity_poly.pdbx_seq_one_letter_code
_entity_poly.pdbx_strand_id
1 'polypeptide(L)'
;MSTQIKRKPLSLEEKLEISNDFNKNNLTVTKLVKKYNRPQSTVSSILKAENQEKIKNLYENNLIIPYSKKMRGYNYVKIEEALDHWFKSVLANKNITLNVFVFIHVCLCLICSSRSLLTPIKSIVKTKIYTTSLNHILSNNI
;
A
#
# COMPACT_ATOMS: atom_id res chain seq x y z
N MET A 1 22.07 2.59 33.14
CA MET A 1 21.14 1.98 32.17
C MET A 1 20.44 3.09 31.41
N SER A 2 20.82 3.37 30.16
CA SER A 2 20.07 4.34 29.35
C SER A 2 18.78 3.67 28.88
N THR A 3 17.63 4.22 29.28
CA THR A 3 16.34 3.77 28.75
C THR A 3 16.29 4.13 27.28
N GLN A 4 16.36 3.14 26.39
CA GLN A 4 16.16 3.39 24.96
C GLN A 4 14.74 3.89 24.73
N ILE A 5 14.59 5.20 24.55
CA ILE A 5 13.32 5.82 24.19
C ILE A 5 12.97 5.34 22.78
N LYS A 6 11.95 4.47 22.68
CA LYS A 6 11.44 4.01 21.38
C LYS A 6 10.95 5.22 20.59
N ARG A 7 11.45 5.37 19.36
CA ARG A 7 11.09 6.48 18.46
C ARG A 7 9.60 6.41 18.13
N LYS A 8 8.87 7.49 18.39
CA LYS A 8 7.45 7.61 18.00
C LYS A 8 7.36 8.04 16.53
N PRO A 9 6.78 7.23 15.64
CA PRO A 9 6.63 7.57 14.23
C PRO A 9 5.54 8.65 14.04
N LEU A 10 5.79 9.63 13.16
CA LEU A 10 4.86 10.71 12.82
C LEU A 10 4.01 10.37 11.59
N SER A 11 2.76 10.84 11.58
CA SER A 11 1.87 10.75 10.40
C SER A 11 2.29 11.71 9.28
N LEU A 12 1.71 11.56 8.09
CA LEU A 12 1.95 12.46 6.97
C LEU A 12 1.40 13.86 7.26
N GLU A 13 0.21 13.93 7.84
CA GLU A 13 -0.46 15.17 8.25
C GLU A 13 0.36 15.94 9.29
N GLU A 14 0.84 15.28 10.35
CA GLU A 14 1.71 15.92 11.37
C GLU A 14 3.00 16.49 10.74
N LYS A 15 3.58 15.81 9.75
CA LYS A 15 4.79 16.31 9.06
C LYS A 15 4.48 17.53 8.20
N LEU A 16 3.30 17.57 7.57
CA LEU A 16 2.85 18.69 6.77
C LEU A 16 2.57 19.92 7.66
N GLU A 17 1.93 19.72 8.82
CA GLU A 17 1.70 20.79 9.80
C GLU A 17 3.01 21.42 10.29
N ILE A 18 4.01 20.59 10.64
CA ILE A 18 5.34 21.07 11.05
C ILE A 18 5.98 21.93 9.94
N SER A 19 5.85 21.50 8.68
CA SER A 19 6.35 22.23 7.51
C SER A 19 5.63 23.57 7.32
N ASN A 20 4.30 23.58 7.46
CA ASN A 20 3.48 24.77 7.33
C ASN A 20 3.72 25.78 8.45
N ASP A 21 3.88 25.31 9.68
CA ASP A 21 4.21 26.15 10.83
C ASP A 21 5.58 26.83 10.69
N PHE A 22 6.54 26.15 10.08
CA PHE A 22 7.85 26.74 9.78
C PHE A 22 7.74 27.83 8.70
N ASN A 23 7.05 27.54 7.60
CA ASN A 23 6.98 28.43 6.42
C ASN A 23 5.99 29.59 6.58
N LYS A 24 4.82 29.37 7.21
CA LYS A 24 3.72 30.34 7.30
C LYS A 24 3.78 31.17 8.58
N ASN A 25 4.14 30.53 9.70
CA ASN A 25 4.22 31.18 11.01
C ASN A 25 5.64 31.63 11.37
N ASN A 26 6.63 31.43 10.48
CA ASN A 26 8.06 31.73 10.69
C ASN A 26 8.58 31.22 12.05
N LEU A 27 8.10 30.05 12.48
CA LEU A 27 8.46 29.49 13.77
C LEU A 27 9.89 28.94 13.74
N THR A 28 10.68 29.25 14.77
CA THR A 28 12.02 28.68 14.92
C THR A 28 11.96 27.19 15.28
N VAL A 29 12.99 26.45 14.89
CA VAL A 29 13.12 24.99 15.15
C VAL A 29 12.91 24.67 16.64
N THR A 30 13.41 25.52 17.55
CA THR A 30 13.24 25.34 18.99
C THR A 30 11.78 25.43 19.45
N LYS A 31 10.98 26.32 18.85
CA LYS A 31 9.53 26.41 19.15
C LYS A 31 8.79 25.19 18.63
N LEU A 32 9.16 24.68 17.45
CA LEU A 32 8.58 23.46 16.87
C LEU A 32 8.88 22.21 17.71
N VAL A 33 10.13 22.06 18.17
CA VAL A 33 10.55 20.98 19.07
C VAL A 33 9.69 20.94 20.34
N LYS A 34 9.43 22.11 20.94
CA LYS A 34 8.57 22.23 22.12
C LYS A 34 7.11 21.93 21.79
N LYS A 35 6.55 22.53 20.73
CA LYS A 35 5.14 22.39 20.33
C LYS A 35 4.76 20.94 20.04
N TYR A 36 5.58 20.25 19.25
CA TYR A 36 5.29 18.87 18.81
C TYR A 36 5.88 17.80 19.73
N ASN A 37 6.64 18.20 20.75
CA ASN A 37 7.39 17.31 21.63
C ASN A 37 8.18 16.26 20.81
N ARG A 38 9.06 16.74 19.93
CA ARG A 38 9.87 15.91 19.02
C ARG A 38 11.35 16.29 19.10
N PRO A 39 12.26 15.31 18.93
CA PRO A 39 13.68 15.61 18.88
C PRO A 39 14.02 16.61 17.77
N GLN A 40 14.97 17.51 18.03
CA GLN A 40 15.44 18.49 17.06
C GLN A 40 15.88 17.84 15.74
N SER A 41 16.58 16.70 15.81
CA SER A 41 17.00 15.93 14.63
C SER A 41 15.82 15.50 13.73
N THR A 42 14.68 15.20 14.34
CA THR A 42 13.46 14.81 13.61
C THR A 42 12.83 16.02 12.93
N VAL A 43 12.70 17.13 13.65
CA VAL A 43 12.17 18.39 13.08
C VAL A 43 13.05 18.86 11.92
N SER A 44 14.36 18.92 12.10
CA SER A 44 15.30 19.31 11.03
C SER A 44 15.24 18.39 9.81
N SER A 45 15.01 17.09 10.00
CA SER A 45 14.86 16.15 8.88
C SER A 45 13.58 16.40 8.07
N ILE A 46 12.49 16.78 8.74
CA ILE A 46 11.22 17.13 8.09
C ILE A 46 11.34 18.45 7.31
N LEU A 47 12.06 19.43 7.86
CA LEU A 47 12.24 20.77 7.27
C LEU A 47 13.22 20.81 6.09
N LYS A 48 13.85 19.70 5.70
CA LYS A 48 14.65 19.67 4.48
C LYS A 48 13.75 19.93 3.27
N ALA A 49 14.16 20.83 2.38
CA ALA A 49 13.39 21.22 1.20
C ALA A 49 12.90 20.02 0.37
N GLU A 50 13.80 19.06 0.09
CA GLU A 50 13.47 17.81 -0.62
C GLU A 50 12.33 17.00 0.03
N ASN A 51 12.25 17.02 1.36
CA ASN A 51 11.25 16.26 2.10
C ASN A 51 9.94 17.04 2.18
N GLN A 52 10.00 18.36 2.35
CA GLN A 52 8.82 19.22 2.33
C GLN A 52 8.09 19.11 0.99
N GLU A 53 8.81 19.14 -0.12
CA GLU A 53 8.23 18.97 -1.46
C GLU A 53 7.59 17.59 -1.63
N LYS A 54 8.28 16.52 -1.21
CA LYS A 54 7.73 15.15 -1.22
C LYS A 54 6.46 15.04 -0.37
N ILE A 55 6.46 15.57 0.85
CA ILE A 55 5.30 15.54 1.76
C ILE A 55 4.12 16.27 1.13
N LYS A 56 4.36 17.47 0.57
CA LYS A 56 3.33 18.28 -0.09
C LYS A 56 2.72 17.56 -1.29
N ASN A 57 3.56 17.02 -2.18
CA ASN A 57 3.11 16.27 -3.35
C ASN A 57 2.26 15.04 -2.95
N LEU A 58 2.73 14.25 -1.98
CA LEU A 58 2.00 13.06 -1.51
C LEU A 58 0.63 13.40 -0.93
N TYR A 59 0.52 14.53 -0.24
CA TYR A 59 -0.72 14.99 0.36
C TYR A 59 -1.69 15.59 -0.68
N GLU A 60 -1.22 16.52 -1.52
CA GLU A 60 -2.05 17.20 -2.53
C GLU A 60 -2.58 16.23 -3.58
N ASN A 61 -1.79 15.23 -3.98
CA ASN A 61 -2.19 14.23 -4.97
C ASN A 61 -2.92 13.02 -4.35
N ASN A 62 -3.24 13.05 -3.05
CA ASN A 62 -3.88 11.95 -2.32
C ASN A 62 -3.21 10.58 -2.53
N LEU A 63 -1.88 10.56 -2.74
CA LEU A 63 -1.12 9.34 -3.03
C LEU A 63 -0.89 8.49 -1.78
N ILE A 64 -1.12 9.04 -0.59
CA ILE A 64 -0.98 8.35 0.69
C ILE A 64 -2.05 8.88 1.64
N ILE A 65 -2.54 7.99 2.50
CA ILE A 65 -3.53 8.33 3.51
C ILE A 65 -2.92 9.27 4.56
N PRO A 66 -3.59 10.37 4.98
CA PRO A 66 -3.03 11.38 5.89
C PRO A 66 -2.47 10.84 7.22
N TYR A 67 -3.13 9.82 7.80
CA TYR A 67 -2.69 9.19 9.05
C TYR A 67 -1.55 8.18 8.87
N SER A 68 -1.10 7.92 7.64
CA SER A 68 0.00 7.00 7.37
C SER A 68 1.32 7.53 7.93
N LYS A 69 2.05 6.65 8.61
CA LYS A 69 3.36 6.99 9.19
C LYS A 69 4.52 6.78 8.21
N LYS A 70 4.30 5.97 7.17
CA LYS A 70 5.28 5.65 6.14
C LYS A 70 4.96 6.43 4.87
N MET A 71 5.97 7.06 4.30
CA MET A 71 5.88 7.79 3.03
C MET A 71 6.11 6.85 1.83
N ARG A 72 5.55 5.64 1.88
CA ARG A 72 5.59 4.71 0.76
C ARG A 72 4.35 4.96 -0.09
N GLY A 73 4.54 5.55 -1.27
CA GLY A 73 3.46 5.75 -2.23
C GLY A 73 2.93 4.43 -2.78
N TYR A 74 1.71 4.47 -3.30
CA TYR A 74 1.13 3.35 -4.05
C TYR A 74 1.73 3.33 -5.46
N ASN A 75 2.64 2.40 -5.72
CA ASN A 75 3.21 2.23 -7.06
C ASN A 75 2.26 1.49 -8.03
N TYR A 76 1.16 0.91 -7.51
CA TYR A 76 0.33 -0.03 -8.25
C TYR A 76 -1.18 0.19 -8.01
N VAL A 77 -1.63 1.45 -7.92
CA VAL A 77 -3.05 1.81 -7.63
C VAL A 77 -4.03 1.04 -8.53
N LYS A 78 -3.81 1.03 -9.85
CA LYS A 78 -4.67 0.32 -10.81
C LYS A 78 -4.73 -1.19 -10.59
N ILE A 79 -3.63 -1.79 -10.13
CA ILE A 79 -3.57 -3.23 -9.86
C ILE A 79 -4.28 -3.54 -8.54
N GLU A 80 -4.10 -2.69 -7.53
CA GLU A 80 -4.80 -2.81 -6.25
C GLU A 80 -6.32 -2.66 -6.42
N GLU A 81 -6.78 -1.71 -7.24
CA GLU A 81 -8.21 -1.55 -7.58
C GLU A 81 -8.78 -2.77 -8.31
N ALA A 82 -8.06 -3.29 -9.32
CA ALA A 82 -8.48 -4.48 -10.05
C ALA A 82 -8.54 -5.72 -9.13
N LEU A 83 -7.57 -5.85 -8.21
CA LEU A 83 -7.55 -6.92 -7.21
C LEU A 83 -8.69 -6.78 -6.20
N ASP A 84 -8.98 -5.57 -5.73
CA ASP A 84 -10.07 -5.31 -4.79
C ASP A 84 -11.45 -5.59 -5.42
N HIS A 85 -11.65 -5.18 -6.67
CA HIS A 85 -12.88 -5.48 -7.42
C HIS A 85 -13.06 -6.99 -7.62
N TRP A 86 -11.99 -7.68 -8.02
CA TRP A 86 -12.00 -9.14 -8.15
C TRP A 86 -12.29 -9.81 -6.80
N PHE A 87 -11.65 -9.36 -5.72
CA PHE A 87 -11.83 -9.90 -4.37
C PHE A 87 -13.28 -9.76 -3.89
N LYS A 88 -13.88 -8.58 -4.05
CA LYS A 88 -15.30 -8.32 -3.73
C LYS A 88 -16.24 -9.21 -4.54
N SER A 89 -15.95 -9.40 -5.83
CA SER A 89 -16.73 -10.28 -6.70
C SER A 89 -16.65 -11.74 -6.27
N VAL A 90 -15.50 -12.21 -5.79
CA VAL A 90 -15.34 -13.58 -5.27
C VAL A 90 -16.07 -13.77 -3.94
N LEU A 91 -15.97 -12.80 -3.02
CA LEU A 91 -16.69 -12.83 -1.75
C LEU A 91 -18.22 -12.81 -1.94
N ALA A 92 -18.72 -12.02 -2.89
CA ALA A 92 -20.15 -11.95 -3.17
C ALA A 92 -20.72 -13.24 -3.76
N ASN A 93 -19.93 -13.95 -4.57
CA ASN A 93 -20.39 -15.12 -5.30
C ASN A 93 -20.19 -16.45 -4.56
N LYS A 94 -19.34 -16.51 -3.52
CA LYS A 94 -19.08 -17.74 -2.77
C LYS A 94 -18.78 -17.44 -1.30
N ASN A 95 -19.39 -18.19 -0.38
CA ASN A 95 -19.05 -18.26 1.06
C ASN A 95 -17.65 -18.89 1.28
N ILE A 96 -16.62 -18.36 0.63
CA ILE A 96 -15.24 -18.83 0.75
C ILE A 96 -14.49 -17.88 1.69
N THR A 97 -13.97 -18.44 2.77
CA THR A 97 -12.97 -17.79 3.61
C THR A 97 -11.65 -17.74 2.83
N LEU A 98 -11.36 -16.58 2.24
CA LEU A 98 -10.09 -16.34 1.54
C LEU A 98 -8.95 -16.23 2.57
N ASN A 99 -8.22 -17.32 2.75
CA ASN A 99 -6.97 -17.32 3.48
C ASN A 99 -5.84 -16.74 2.59
N VAL A 100 -4.81 -16.15 3.21
CA VAL A 100 -3.67 -15.50 2.51
C VAL A 100 -3.04 -16.44 1.47
N PHE A 101 -3.05 -17.74 1.75
CA PHE A 101 -2.54 -18.79 0.85
C PHE A 101 -3.36 -18.93 -0.45
N VAL A 102 -4.69 -18.83 -0.37
CA VAL A 102 -5.58 -18.91 -1.54
C VAL A 102 -5.40 -17.67 -2.41
N PHE A 103 -5.25 -16.50 -1.79
CA PHE A 103 -4.97 -15.25 -2.51
C PHE A 103 -3.63 -15.30 -3.26
N ILE A 104 -2.55 -15.74 -2.59
CA ILE A 104 -1.23 -15.90 -3.22
C ILE A 104 -1.31 -16.90 -4.39
N HIS A 105 -2.02 -18.01 -4.22
CA HIS A 105 -2.14 -19.03 -5.26
C HIS A 105 -2.90 -18.52 -6.49
N VAL A 106 -3.99 -17.76 -6.30
CA VAL A 106 -4.73 -17.18 -7.42
C VAL A 106 -3.92 -16.10 -8.13
N CYS A 107 -3.23 -15.24 -7.38
CA CYS A 107 -2.30 -14.26 -7.97
C CYS A 107 -1.18 -14.95 -8.75
N LEU A 108 -0.60 -16.04 -8.24
CA LEU A 108 0.41 -16.84 -8.96
C LEU A 108 -0.17 -17.44 -10.25
N CYS A 109 -1.38 -18.00 -10.19
CA CYS A 109 -2.06 -18.55 -11.36
C CYS A 109 -2.35 -17.48 -12.41
N LEU A 110 -2.80 -16.29 -12.02
CA LEU A 110 -3.02 -15.17 -12.95
C LEU A 110 -1.71 -14.72 -13.61
N ILE A 111 -0.64 -14.57 -12.83
CA ILE A 111 0.70 -14.22 -13.36
C ILE A 111 1.22 -15.33 -14.31
N CYS A 112 1.01 -16.60 -13.98
CA CYS A 112 1.38 -17.74 -14.84
C CYS A 112 0.53 -17.82 -16.11
N SER A 113 -0.78 -17.52 -16.04
CA SER A 113 -1.66 -17.46 -17.21
C SER A 113 -1.30 -16.31 -18.16
N SER A 114 -0.87 -15.17 -17.64
CA SER A 114 -0.34 -14.07 -18.48
C SER A 114 1.01 -14.41 -19.12
N ARG A 115 1.82 -15.27 -18.49
CA ARG A 115 3.11 -15.76 -19.03
C ARG A 115 2.96 -16.92 -20.00
N SER A 116 1.79 -17.56 -20.06
CA SER A 116 1.48 -18.71 -20.90
C SER A 116 1.34 -18.41 -22.42
N LEU A 117 1.60 -17.17 -22.86
CA LEU A 117 1.80 -16.87 -24.28
C LEU A 117 3.25 -17.13 -24.76
N LEU A 118 4.17 -17.50 -23.87
CA LEU A 118 5.54 -17.88 -24.21
C LEU A 118 5.92 -19.23 -23.60
N THR A 119 5.71 -20.26 -24.43
CA THR A 119 6.29 -21.63 -24.43
C THR A 119 5.74 -22.72 -23.51
N PRO A 120 5.71 -23.99 -23.97
CA PRO A 120 5.02 -25.09 -23.31
C PRO A 120 6.00 -26.01 -22.58
N ILE A 121 5.84 -26.19 -21.26
CA ILE A 121 6.49 -27.30 -20.55
C ILE A 121 5.47 -28.02 -19.66
N LYS A 122 4.97 -29.12 -20.24
CA LYS A 122 4.77 -30.46 -19.67
C LYS A 122 4.68 -30.59 -18.13
N SER A 123 3.46 -30.96 -17.74
CA SER A 123 3.10 -32.20 -17.03
C SER A 123 2.99 -32.19 -15.49
N ILE A 124 1.75 -32.49 -15.09
CA ILE A 124 1.36 -33.47 -14.05
C ILE A 124 1.57 -33.02 -12.60
N VAL A 125 0.50 -32.46 -11.99
CA VAL A 125 -0.10 -32.99 -10.74
C VAL A 125 -1.60 -32.62 -10.70
N LYS A 126 -2.45 -33.65 -10.74
CA LYS A 126 -3.85 -33.73 -10.27
C LYS A 126 -4.92 -32.86 -10.93
N THR A 127 -5.14 -33.20 -12.18
CA THR A 127 -6.45 -33.24 -12.86
C THR A 127 -7.47 -34.10 -12.08
N LYS A 128 -8.34 -33.46 -11.26
CA LYS A 128 -9.71 -33.98 -11.02
C LYS A 128 -10.72 -32.96 -10.49
N ILE A 129 -10.27 -31.78 -10.04
CA ILE A 129 -11.17 -30.69 -9.59
C ILE A 129 -11.47 -29.68 -10.72
N TYR A 130 -10.71 -29.72 -11.82
CA TYR A 130 -10.70 -28.66 -12.83
C TYR A 130 -11.66 -28.83 -14.02
N THR A 131 -12.31 -29.97 -14.21
CA THR A 131 -13.21 -30.16 -15.37
C THR A 131 -14.63 -29.64 -15.13
N THR A 132 -15.10 -29.57 -13.89
CA THR A 132 -16.46 -29.11 -13.60
C THR A 132 -16.56 -27.58 -13.50
N SER A 133 -15.52 -26.90 -13.00
CA SER A 133 -15.57 -25.44 -12.78
C SER A 133 -15.29 -24.61 -14.04
N LEU A 134 -14.58 -25.15 -15.04
CA LEU A 134 -14.22 -24.42 -16.26
C LEU A 134 -15.36 -24.47 -17.31
N ASN A 135 -16.09 -25.58 -17.38
CA ASN A 135 -17.25 -25.72 -18.28
C ASN A 135 -18.42 -24.82 -17.86
N HIS A 136 -18.61 -24.59 -16.55
CA HIS A 136 -19.66 -23.67 -16.06
C HIS A 136 -19.34 -22.18 -16.34
N ILE A 137 -18.07 -21.83 -16.53
CA ILE A 137 -17.65 -20.46 -16.85
C ILE A 137 -17.75 -20.19 -18.36
N LEU A 138 -17.52 -21.21 -19.19
CA LEU A 138 -17.64 -21.09 -20.65
C LEU A 138 -19.10 -21.17 -21.15
N SER A 139 -20.00 -21.85 -20.42
CA SER A 139 -21.41 -21.96 -20.84
C SER A 139 -22.27 -20.72 -20.56
N ASN A 140 -21.78 -19.74 -19.78
CA ASN A 140 -22.53 -18.54 -19.40
C ASN A 140 -22.14 -17.28 -20.20
N ASN A 141 -21.41 -17.44 -21.31
CA ASN A 141 -20.97 -16.35 -22.19
C ASN A 141 -21.36 -16.58 -23.68
N ILE A 142 -22.44 -17.33 -23.94
CA ILE A 142 -23.15 -17.35 -25.23
C ILE A 142 -24.60 -17.00 -24.98
#